data_AF-A0A4Z0EJW4-F1
#
_entry.id   AF-A0A4Z0EJW4-F1
#
_cell.length_a   1.000
_cell.length_b   1.000
_cell.length_c   1.000
_cell.angle_alpha   90.00
_cell.angle_beta   90.00
_cell.angle_gamma   90.00
#
_symmetry.space_group_name_H-M   'P 1'
#
loop_
_entity.id
_entity.type
_entity.pdbx_description
1 polymer ?
#
loop_
_entity_poly.entity_id
_entity_poly.type
_entity_poly.pdbx_seq_one_letter_code
_entity_poly.pdbx_strand_id
1 'polypeptide(L)'
;MSFLVPPTSNPAPRHLPYAQASVIQREQLLAFVRQRLRYHFPTLSPAAWMRALFEFQPTLVLTGLDTVTLEATELRQLVQHVASSPELPLLDPPIYGLPTLELAQRWLRGQELRAAVLAEVGTRDQGPRLTALLNYLGQPYPLAEQVILAWRWDLPSSPPLPAGLPR
;
A
#
# COMPACT_ATOMS: atom_id res chain seq x y z
N MET A 1 -26.99 -46.00 9.85
CA MET A 1 -27.01 -45.23 8.59
C MET A 1 -26.17 -43.99 8.81
N SER A 2 -24.93 -44.00 8.33
CA SER A 2 -23.99 -42.89 8.49
C SER A 2 -24.06 -42.02 7.25
N PHE A 3 -24.50 -40.77 7.41
CA PHE A 3 -24.47 -39.77 6.35
C PHE A 3 -23.03 -39.26 6.19
N LEU A 4 -22.37 -39.64 5.09
CA LEU A 4 -21.15 -39.01 4.63
C LEU A 4 -21.53 -37.66 4.01
N VAL A 5 -21.32 -36.58 4.74
CA VAL A 5 -21.34 -35.22 4.19
C VAL A 5 -20.08 -35.08 3.33
N PRO A 6 -20.18 -34.80 2.01
CA PRO A 6 -18.99 -34.57 1.20
C PRO A 6 -18.32 -33.28 1.67
N PRO A 7 -16.97 -33.21 1.72
CA PRO A 7 -16.29 -31.94 1.97
C PRO A 7 -16.68 -31.00 0.84
N THR A 8 -17.36 -29.91 1.16
CA THR A 8 -17.56 -28.80 0.22
C THR A 8 -16.19 -28.22 -0.09
N SER A 9 -15.61 -28.68 -1.21
CA SER A 9 -14.37 -28.15 -1.76
C SER A 9 -14.59 -26.68 -2.10
N ASN A 10 -14.25 -25.79 -1.19
CA ASN A 10 -14.21 -24.37 -1.49
C ASN A 10 -13.10 -24.19 -2.54
N PRO A 11 -13.40 -23.72 -3.76
CA PRO A 11 -12.37 -23.57 -4.78
C PRO A 11 -11.31 -22.59 -4.27
N ALA A 12 -10.04 -22.97 -4.43
CA ALA A 12 -8.92 -22.15 -4.02
C ALA A 12 -9.00 -20.76 -4.70
N PRO A 13 -8.62 -19.68 -3.99
CA PRO A 13 -8.61 -18.35 -4.56
C PRO A 13 -7.73 -18.31 -5.82
N ARG A 14 -8.24 -17.73 -6.89
CA ARG A 14 -7.52 -17.59 -8.16
C ARG A 14 -7.21 -16.12 -8.42
N HIS A 15 -5.95 -15.82 -8.65
CA HIS A 15 -5.50 -14.48 -8.99
C HIS A 15 -5.59 -14.23 -10.49
N LEU A 16 -6.13 -13.07 -10.88
CA LEU A 16 -6.32 -12.67 -12.27
C LEU A 16 -5.90 -11.20 -12.47
N PRO A 17 -4.95 -10.90 -13.36
CA PRO A 17 -4.60 -9.52 -13.69
C PRO A 17 -5.79 -8.75 -14.30
N TYR A 18 -5.99 -7.49 -13.92
CA TYR A 18 -7.10 -6.65 -14.40
C TYR A 18 -7.17 -6.55 -15.93
N ALA A 19 -6.01 -6.53 -16.61
CA ALA A 19 -5.92 -6.53 -18.07
C ALA A 19 -6.61 -7.75 -18.71
N GLN A 20 -6.63 -8.89 -18.01
CA GLN A 20 -7.22 -10.15 -18.45
C GLN A 20 -8.66 -10.36 -17.93
N ALA A 21 -9.15 -9.46 -17.07
CA ALA A 21 -10.49 -9.53 -16.52
C ALA A 21 -11.55 -9.26 -17.58
N SER A 22 -12.62 -10.05 -17.56
CA SER A 22 -13.80 -9.83 -18.40
C SER A 22 -14.54 -8.54 -17.99
N VAL A 23 -15.41 -8.04 -18.86
CA VAL A 23 -16.23 -6.85 -18.56
C VAL A 23 -17.04 -7.07 -17.28
N ILE A 24 -17.66 -8.23 -17.13
CA ILE A 24 -18.44 -8.61 -15.94
C ILE A 24 -17.56 -8.59 -14.68
N GLN A 25 -16.35 -9.15 -14.74
CA GLN A 25 -15.43 -9.15 -13.60
C GLN A 25 -14.96 -7.75 -13.21
N ARG A 26 -14.76 -6.86 -14.18
CA ARG A 26 -14.40 -5.45 -13.93
C ARG A 26 -15.56 -4.68 -13.29
N GLU A 27 -16.79 -4.92 -13.73
CA GLU A 27 -17.99 -4.35 -13.12
C GLU A 27 -18.20 -4.85 -11.69
N GLN A 28 -18.00 -6.15 -11.44
CA GLN A 28 -18.05 -6.73 -10.10
C GLN A 28 -16.98 -6.14 -9.18
N LEU A 29 -15.74 -5.98 -9.68
CA LEU A 29 -14.67 -5.31 -8.94
C LEU A 29 -15.05 -3.86 -8.60
N LEU A 30 -15.58 -3.11 -9.57
CA LEU A 30 -16.04 -1.74 -9.36
C LEU A 30 -17.11 -1.67 -8.27
N ALA A 31 -18.10 -2.56 -8.30
CA ALA A 31 -19.14 -2.65 -7.27
C ALA A 31 -18.55 -2.96 -5.89
N PHE A 32 -17.65 -3.96 -5.81
CA PHE A 32 -16.94 -4.34 -4.59
C PHE A 32 -16.18 -3.15 -3.98
N VAL A 33 -15.32 -2.48 -4.76
CA VAL A 33 -14.48 -1.38 -4.27
C VAL A 33 -15.33 -0.19 -3.83
N ARG A 34 -16.35 0.19 -4.61
CA ARG A 34 -17.27 1.28 -4.27
C ARG A 34 -18.06 1.01 -3.00
N GLN A 35 -18.51 -0.23 -2.79
CA GLN A 35 -19.20 -0.61 -1.58
C GLN A 35 -18.25 -0.59 -0.37
N ARG A 36 -17.06 -1.17 -0.52
CA ARG A 36 -16.06 -1.29 0.54
C ARG A 36 -15.54 0.08 1.00
N LEU A 37 -15.36 1.01 0.07
CA LEU A 37 -14.75 2.32 0.31
C LEU A 37 -15.74 3.48 0.29
N ARG A 38 -17.04 3.19 0.34
CA ARG A 38 -18.12 4.20 0.26
C ARG A 38 -17.95 5.35 1.25
N TYR A 39 -17.53 5.05 2.48
CA TYR A 39 -17.36 6.04 3.53
C TYR A 39 -16.07 6.87 3.38
N HIS A 40 -15.08 6.35 2.65
CA HIS A 40 -13.82 7.05 2.41
C HIS A 40 -13.91 7.96 1.19
N PHE A 41 -14.61 7.54 0.12
CA PHE A 41 -14.72 8.31 -1.12
C PHE A 41 -16.18 8.49 -1.55
N PRO A 42 -17.02 9.18 -0.75
CA PRO A 42 -18.45 9.29 -1.01
C PRO A 42 -18.79 10.09 -2.27
N THR A 43 -17.90 10.98 -2.69
CA THR A 43 -18.08 11.88 -3.85
C THR A 43 -17.45 11.37 -5.14
N LEU A 44 -16.67 10.27 -5.10
CA LEU A 44 -15.98 9.78 -6.29
C LEU A 44 -16.96 9.16 -7.29
N SER A 45 -16.95 9.68 -8.51
CA SER A 45 -17.84 9.21 -9.56
C SER A 45 -17.48 7.78 -10.00
N PRO A 46 -18.44 7.00 -10.55
CA PRO A 46 -18.14 5.68 -11.12
C PRO A 46 -17.08 5.74 -12.23
N ALA A 47 -17.08 6.80 -13.05
CA ALA A 47 -16.10 6.99 -14.11
C ALA A 47 -14.68 7.20 -13.57
N ALA A 48 -14.54 8.00 -12.51
CA ALA A 48 -13.25 8.22 -11.86
C ALA A 48 -12.73 6.94 -11.18
N TRP A 49 -13.61 6.13 -10.58
CA TRP A 49 -13.24 4.80 -10.08
C TRP A 49 -12.75 3.87 -11.20
N MET A 50 -13.44 3.82 -12.33
CA MET A 50 -13.01 2.99 -13.47
C MET A 50 -11.66 3.45 -14.02
N ARG A 51 -11.44 4.76 -14.12
CA ARG A 51 -10.15 5.34 -14.51
C ARG A 51 -9.05 4.95 -13.53
N ALA A 52 -9.30 5.10 -12.22
CA ALA A 52 -8.33 4.72 -11.19
C ALA A 52 -7.99 3.23 -11.23
N LEU A 53 -8.96 2.35 -11.43
CA LEU A 53 -8.74 0.90 -11.59
C LEU A 53 -7.97 0.59 -12.88
N PHE A 54 -8.24 1.31 -13.97
CA PHE A 54 -7.53 1.16 -15.23
C PHE A 54 -6.07 1.62 -15.16
N GLU A 55 -5.80 2.73 -14.47
CA GLU A 55 -4.43 3.21 -14.22
C GLU A 55 -3.69 2.29 -13.24
N PHE A 56 -4.38 1.84 -12.18
CA PHE A 56 -3.79 0.97 -11.18
C PHE A 56 -3.53 -0.45 -11.71
N GLN A 57 -4.37 -1.02 -12.58
CA GLN A 57 -4.22 -2.42 -13.04
C GLN A 57 -4.06 -3.44 -11.87
N PRO A 58 -5.07 -3.58 -10.99
CA PRO A 58 -4.99 -4.50 -9.85
C PRO A 58 -4.96 -5.98 -10.26
N THR A 59 -4.53 -6.84 -9.34
CA THR A 59 -4.70 -8.29 -9.40
C THR A 59 -5.98 -8.66 -8.65
N LEU A 60 -6.99 -9.12 -9.39
CA LEU A 60 -8.26 -9.57 -8.84
C LEU A 60 -8.06 -10.91 -8.14
N VAL A 61 -8.75 -11.10 -7.02
CA VAL A 61 -8.88 -12.39 -6.36
C VAL A 61 -10.29 -12.92 -6.64
N LEU A 62 -10.36 -14.01 -7.39
CA LEU A 62 -11.59 -14.73 -7.67
C LEU A 62 -11.80 -15.79 -6.60
N THR A 63 -12.90 -15.69 -5.86
CA THR A 63 -13.29 -16.65 -4.82
C THR A 63 -14.67 -17.23 -5.13
N GLY A 64 -14.82 -18.54 -4.95
CA GLY A 64 -16.07 -19.23 -5.31
C GLY A 64 -16.36 -19.15 -6.81
N LEU A 65 -17.64 -19.16 -7.17
CA LEU A 65 -18.08 -19.15 -8.56
C LEU A 65 -18.10 -17.73 -9.18
N ASP A 66 -18.38 -16.68 -8.39
CA ASP A 66 -18.63 -15.33 -8.95
C ASP A 66 -18.15 -14.16 -8.06
N THR A 67 -17.32 -14.40 -7.05
CA THR A 67 -16.90 -13.31 -6.14
C THR A 67 -15.55 -12.74 -6.57
N VAL A 68 -15.54 -11.45 -6.89
CA VAL A 68 -14.32 -10.69 -7.25
C VAL A 68 -13.95 -9.77 -6.11
N THR A 69 -12.74 -9.93 -5.57
CA THR A 69 -12.20 -9.09 -4.48
C THR A 69 -10.75 -8.67 -4.78
N LEU A 70 -10.13 -7.98 -3.83
CA LEU A 70 -8.71 -7.63 -3.84
C LEU A 70 -8.06 -8.14 -2.55
N GLU A 71 -6.76 -8.43 -2.62
CA GLU A 71 -5.97 -8.62 -1.42
C GLU A 71 -5.88 -7.34 -0.58
N ALA A 72 -5.68 -7.49 0.73
CA ALA A 72 -5.62 -6.37 1.65
C ALA A 72 -4.50 -5.36 1.31
N THR A 73 -3.37 -5.83 0.78
CA THR A 73 -2.26 -4.97 0.35
C THR A 73 -2.61 -4.21 -0.92
N GLU A 74 -3.19 -4.87 -1.92
CA GLU A 74 -3.67 -4.21 -3.14
C GLU A 74 -4.74 -3.16 -2.84
N LEU A 75 -5.70 -3.47 -1.96
CA LEU A 75 -6.73 -2.52 -1.56
C LEU A 75 -6.13 -1.28 -0.90
N ARG A 76 -5.11 -1.44 -0.03
CA ARG A 76 -4.42 -0.30 0.60
C ARG A 76 -3.72 0.58 -0.44
N GLN A 77 -3.02 -0.04 -1.39
CA GLN A 77 -2.33 0.68 -2.46
C GLN A 77 -3.31 1.38 -3.42
N LEU A 78 -4.44 0.75 -3.75
CA LEU A 78 -5.50 1.38 -4.55
C LEU A 78 -6.09 2.59 -3.82
N VAL A 79 -6.36 2.47 -2.52
CA VAL A 79 -6.83 3.58 -1.69
C VAL A 79 -5.83 4.75 -1.72
N GLN A 80 -4.53 4.45 -1.62
CA GLN A 80 -3.49 5.48 -1.67
C GLN A 80 -3.40 6.14 -3.05
N HIS A 81 -3.49 5.36 -4.13
CA HIS A 81 -3.53 5.88 -5.51
C HIS A 81 -4.72 6.82 -5.71
N VAL A 82 -5.90 6.39 -5.28
CA VAL A 82 -7.14 7.17 -5.38
C VAL A 82 -7.03 8.44 -4.53
N ALA A 83 -6.58 8.35 -3.29
CA ALA A 83 -6.36 9.51 -2.41
C ALA A 83 -5.37 10.54 -2.98
N SER A 84 -4.48 10.13 -3.87
CA SER A 84 -3.49 10.99 -4.51
C SER A 84 -4.00 11.63 -5.82
N SER A 85 -5.20 11.28 -6.26
CA SER A 85 -5.80 11.82 -7.49
C SER A 85 -6.28 13.26 -7.28
N PRO A 86 -6.02 14.17 -8.24
CA PRO A 86 -6.43 15.58 -8.15
C PRO A 86 -7.95 15.77 -8.22
N GLU A 87 -8.70 14.75 -8.66
CA GLU A 87 -10.15 14.81 -8.86
C GLU A 87 -10.96 14.62 -7.56
N LEU A 88 -10.30 14.41 -6.41
CA LEU A 88 -10.95 14.17 -5.13
C LEU A 88 -10.84 15.36 -4.17
N PRO A 89 -11.86 15.63 -3.35
CA PRO A 89 -11.68 16.48 -2.18
C PRO A 89 -10.61 15.86 -1.27
N LEU A 90 -9.77 16.71 -0.68
CA LEU A 90 -8.77 16.30 0.30
C LEU A 90 -9.44 15.39 1.34
N LEU A 91 -9.02 14.12 1.41
CA LEU A 91 -9.40 13.25 2.54
C LEU A 91 -8.93 13.96 3.81
N ASP A 92 -9.82 14.15 4.78
CA ASP A 92 -9.46 14.65 6.10
C ASP A 92 -9.65 13.54 7.15
N PRO A 93 -8.58 12.88 7.63
CA PRO A 93 -7.19 12.99 7.18
C PRO A 93 -6.86 12.07 5.97
N PRO A 94 -5.84 12.40 5.16
CA PRO A 94 -5.34 11.49 4.14
C PRO A 94 -4.69 10.28 4.84
N ILE A 95 -4.95 9.07 4.36
CA ILE A 95 -4.49 7.85 5.05
C ILE A 95 -2.96 7.85 5.18
N TYR A 96 -2.22 8.27 4.14
CA TYR A 96 -0.80 8.66 4.21
C TYR A 96 -0.48 9.73 3.16
N GLY A 97 -0.77 11.00 3.45
CA GLY A 97 -0.50 12.12 2.52
C GLY A 97 0.99 12.30 2.19
N LEU A 98 1.30 13.08 1.13
CA LEU A 98 2.68 13.38 0.72
C LEU A 98 3.61 13.82 1.87
N PRO A 99 3.20 14.71 2.80
CA PRO A 99 4.06 15.08 3.93
C PRO A 99 4.38 13.90 4.86
N THR A 100 3.45 12.96 5.03
CA THR A 100 3.67 11.75 5.84
C THR A 100 4.64 10.80 5.15
N LEU A 101 4.54 10.68 3.82
CA LEU A 101 5.51 9.92 3.02
C LEU A 101 6.90 10.52 3.09
N GLU A 102 7.04 11.84 2.91
CA GLU A 102 8.34 12.52 3.00
C GLU A 102 8.98 12.29 4.38
N LEU A 103 8.20 12.37 5.46
CA LEU A 103 8.68 12.10 6.81
C LEU A 103 9.16 10.64 6.95
N ALA A 104 8.40 9.68 6.43
CA ALA A 104 8.76 8.27 6.43
C ALA A 104 10.06 8.01 5.65
N GLN A 105 10.22 8.62 4.48
CA GLN A 105 11.44 8.52 3.67
C GLN A 105 12.65 9.14 4.38
N ARG A 106 12.49 10.32 4.99
CA ARG A 106 13.56 10.96 5.78
C ARG A 106 13.99 10.10 6.96
N TRP A 107 13.02 9.47 7.63
CA TRP A 107 13.30 8.53 8.70
C TRP A 107 14.18 7.39 8.16
N LEU A 108 13.78 6.70 7.07
CA LEU A 108 14.50 5.53 6.55
C LEU A 108 15.93 5.88 6.15
N ARG A 109 16.10 7.02 5.48
CA ARG A 109 17.43 7.55 5.13
C ARG A 109 18.27 7.86 6.37
N GLY A 110 17.68 8.43 7.42
CA GLY A 110 18.36 8.66 8.69
C GLY A 110 18.90 7.36 9.31
N GLN A 111 18.18 6.25 9.08
CA GLN A 111 18.54 4.95 9.61
C GLN A 111 19.65 4.25 8.82
N GLU A 112 19.65 4.41 7.50
CA GLU A 112 20.78 4.01 6.65
C GLU A 112 22.05 4.80 7.03
N LEU A 113 21.92 6.12 7.20
CA LEU A 113 23.03 6.97 7.63
C LEU A 113 23.55 6.57 9.01
N ARG A 114 22.66 6.26 9.96
CA ARG A 114 23.06 5.74 11.27
C ARG A 114 23.85 4.44 11.14
N ALA A 115 23.39 3.49 10.32
CA ALA A 115 24.10 2.23 10.11
C ALA A 115 25.50 2.46 9.52
N ALA A 116 25.63 3.37 8.55
CA ALA A 116 26.91 3.79 7.99
C ALA A 116 27.81 4.44 9.05
N VAL A 117 27.29 5.38 9.83
CA VAL A 117 28.03 6.03 10.93
C VAL A 117 28.47 5.00 11.98
N LEU A 118 27.62 4.04 12.35
CA LEU A 118 28.01 2.97 13.28
C LEU A 118 29.16 2.12 12.74
N ALA A 119 29.19 1.86 11.43
CA ALA A 119 30.29 1.15 10.79
C ALA A 119 31.58 2.00 10.73
N GLU A 120 31.48 3.30 10.45
CA GLU A 120 32.61 4.23 10.38
C GLU A 120 33.23 4.55 11.75
N VAL A 121 32.40 4.64 12.80
CA VAL A 121 32.85 4.98 14.17
C VAL A 121 33.30 3.72 14.94
N GLY A 122 33.55 2.61 14.25
CA GLY A 122 33.98 1.34 14.84
C GLY A 122 35.12 1.45 15.88
N THR A 123 34.99 0.66 16.96
CA THR A 123 35.90 0.44 18.12
C THR A 123 36.50 1.63 18.85
N ARG A 124 36.22 2.88 18.43
CA ARG A 124 36.62 4.07 19.19
C ARG A 124 35.76 4.16 20.45
N ASP A 125 36.37 4.56 21.55
CA ASP A 125 35.63 4.87 22.78
C ASP A 125 34.68 6.05 22.50
N GLN A 126 33.41 5.71 22.31
CA GLN A 126 32.35 6.69 22.07
C GLN A 126 31.87 7.20 23.42
N GLY A 127 31.83 8.52 23.58
CA GLY A 127 31.24 9.13 24.77
C GLY A 127 29.77 8.70 24.92
N PRO A 128 29.28 8.50 26.16
CA PRO A 128 27.95 7.90 26.41
C PRO A 128 26.79 8.66 25.76
N ARG A 129 26.95 9.97 25.53
CA ARG A 129 25.95 10.82 24.84
C ARG A 129 25.82 10.48 23.36
N LEU A 130 26.92 10.17 22.68
CA LEU A 130 26.90 9.78 21.27
C LEU A 130 26.23 8.41 21.11
N THR A 131 26.57 7.45 21.97
CA THR A 131 25.95 6.13 22.02
C THR A 131 24.45 6.22 22.29
N ALA A 132 24.03 7.06 23.24
CA ALA A 132 22.61 7.29 23.54
C ALA A 132 21.85 7.90 22.35
N LEU A 133 22.43 8.89 21.67
CA LEU A 133 21.84 9.50 20.47
C LEU A 133 21.69 8.47 19.34
N LEU A 134 22.73 7.69 19.06
CA LEU A 134 22.68 6.65 18.03
C LEU A 134 21.63 5.58 18.39
N ASN A 135 21.52 5.18 19.65
CA ASN A 135 20.49 4.22 20.08
C ASN A 135 19.07 4.79 19.99
N TYR A 136 18.90 6.09 20.28
CA TYR A 136 17.61 6.78 20.15
C TYR A 136 17.17 6.89 18.69
N LEU A 137 18.07 7.32 17.80
CA LEU A 137 17.80 7.37 16.36
C LEU A 137 17.53 5.97 15.79
N GLY A 138 18.14 4.94 16.40
CA GLY A 138 18.00 3.54 16.06
C GLY A 138 16.67 2.87 16.38
N GLN A 139 15.79 3.54 17.13
CA GLN A 139 14.51 2.95 17.54
C GLN A 139 13.62 2.71 16.32
N PRO A 140 13.07 1.51 16.13
CA PRO A 140 12.23 1.22 14.97
C PRO A 140 11.02 2.16 14.96
N TYR A 141 10.65 2.63 13.77
CA TYR A 141 9.43 3.39 13.57
C TYR A 141 8.54 2.68 12.55
N PRO A 142 7.76 1.66 12.97
CA PRO A 142 6.99 0.79 12.08
C PRO A 142 6.03 1.56 11.16
N LEU A 143 5.59 2.75 11.59
CA LEU A 143 4.74 3.61 10.77
C LEU A 143 5.45 4.09 9.50
N ALA A 144 6.75 4.38 9.54
CA ALA A 144 7.49 4.78 8.34
C ALA A 144 7.52 3.66 7.29
N GLU A 145 7.77 2.42 7.70
CA GLU A 145 7.75 1.26 6.80
C GLU A 145 6.35 1.00 6.23
N GLN A 146 5.31 1.08 7.07
CA GLN A 146 3.93 0.90 6.65
C GLN A 146 3.50 1.95 5.62
N VAL A 147 3.90 3.22 5.83
CA VAL A 147 3.67 4.30 4.87
C VAL A 147 4.32 3.94 3.54
N ILE A 148 5.59 3.56 3.52
CA ILE A 148 6.33 3.25 2.29
C ILE A 148 5.73 2.06 1.52
N LEU A 149 5.31 1.01 2.24
CA LEU A 149 4.68 -0.17 1.65
C LEU A 149 3.25 0.07 1.14
N ALA A 150 2.56 1.07 1.71
CA ALA A 150 1.23 1.46 1.25
C ALA A 150 1.27 2.22 -0.08
N TRP A 151 2.43 2.78 -0.46
CA TRP A 151 2.61 3.41 -1.76
C TRP A 151 3.00 2.38 -2.81
N ARG A 152 2.40 2.54 -3.99
CA ARG A 152 2.78 1.83 -5.19
C ARG A 152 3.68 2.75 -6.02
N TRP A 153 4.84 2.25 -6.45
CA TRP A 153 5.94 3.08 -6.98
C TRP A 153 6.11 3.00 -8.51
N ASP A 154 5.45 2.04 -9.15
CA ASP A 154 5.45 1.82 -10.60
C ASP A 154 4.40 2.66 -11.34
N LEU A 155 3.64 3.52 -10.64
CA LEU A 155 2.56 4.31 -11.23
C LEU A 155 3.03 5.74 -11.58
N PRO A 156 2.47 6.37 -12.64
CA PRO A 156 2.78 7.77 -12.96
C PRO A 156 2.35 8.77 -11.88
N SER A 157 1.39 8.38 -11.04
CA SER A 157 0.88 9.13 -9.89
C SER A 157 1.76 9.02 -8.65
N SER A 158 2.77 8.13 -8.66
CA SER A 158 3.67 7.95 -7.54
C SER A 158 4.53 9.20 -7.35
N PRO A 159 4.64 9.73 -6.13
CA PRO A 159 5.52 10.84 -5.85
C PRO A 159 6.96 10.45 -6.14
N PRO A 160 7.78 11.40 -6.64
CA PRO A 160 9.17 11.13 -6.92
C PRO A 160 9.88 10.66 -5.66
N LEU A 161 10.73 9.64 -5.80
CA LEU A 161 11.63 9.26 -4.74
C LEU A 161 12.57 10.45 -4.44
N PRO A 162 12.83 10.78 -3.17
CA PRO A 162 13.76 11.84 -2.82
C PRO A 162 15.15 11.47 -3.34
N ALA A 163 15.84 12.47 -3.90
CA ALA A 163 17.14 12.26 -4.51
C ALA A 163 18.13 11.60 -3.53
N GLY A 164 18.75 10.49 -3.98
CA GLY A 164 19.83 9.80 -3.25
C GLY A 164 19.47 8.46 -2.61
N LEU A 165 18.41 7.77 -3.04
CA LEU A 165 18.26 6.34 -2.74
C LEU A 165 19.22 5.52 -3.62
N PRO A 166 19.90 4.48 -3.09
CA PRO A 166 20.64 3.54 -3.92
C PRO A 166 19.68 2.83 -4.88
N ARG A 167 20.11 2.65 -6.13
CA ARG A 167 19.39 1.89 -7.17
C ARG A 167 19.49 0.39 -6.91
#